data_AF-A0A0D3G7D7-F1
#
_entry.id   AF-A0A0D3G7D7-F1
#
_cell.length_a   1.000
_cell.length_b   1.000
_cell.length_c   1.000
_cell.angle_alpha   90.00
_cell.angle_beta   90.00
_cell.angle_gamma   90.00
#
_symmetry.space_group_name_H-M   'P 1'
#
loop_
_entity.id
_entity.type
_entity.pdbx_description
1 polymer ?
#
loop_
_entity_poly.entity_id
_entity_poly.type
_entity_poly.pdbx_seq_one_letter_code
_entity_poly.pdbx_strand_id
1 'polypeptide(L)'
;MLENTGGAGRQVSPSPAPSTGKHPCLDNSPNMTEKTGGEAGEVVHDYGGLECYVTGSRRSGRAIILVSDYYVKRQIADKVAYSGYYVVVPDLLYGDPYTDDPARPFWVWIMAHSPEEAAEKTKPLIAVLKKEGMSSVGVGGYCWGEVKRPIEILGGERDTITPPLVVHQFEHALDQNNRVDHFVKIFPKAPHAFACRYNASDPFAVKTAEEARADMVQWFDEYLKQHGEFQLQ
;
A
#
# COMPACT_ATOMS: atom_id res chain seq x y z
N MET A 1 -28.27 37.73 -44.99
CA MET A 1 -26.91 38.01 -44.49
C MET A 1 -26.93 37.86 -42.98
N LEU A 2 -26.45 36.70 -42.53
CA LEU A 2 -25.84 36.33 -41.24
C LEU A 2 -26.58 36.52 -39.91
N GLU A 3 -26.67 35.37 -39.22
CA GLU A 3 -27.07 35.11 -37.84
C GLU A 3 -26.10 35.72 -36.82
N ASN A 4 -26.55 35.97 -35.59
CA ASN A 4 -25.72 35.65 -34.42
C ASN A 4 -26.56 35.42 -33.16
N THR A 5 -26.51 34.17 -32.68
CA THR A 5 -27.08 33.66 -31.44
C THR A 5 -26.10 33.91 -30.29
N GLY A 6 -26.43 34.85 -29.40
CA GLY A 6 -25.66 35.13 -28.19
C GLY A 6 -25.95 34.11 -27.08
N GLY A 7 -25.17 33.04 -27.01
CA GLY A 7 -25.20 32.05 -25.94
C GLY A 7 -24.76 32.62 -24.59
N ALA A 8 -25.52 32.30 -23.54
CA ALA A 8 -25.19 32.61 -22.15
C ALA A 8 -23.91 31.85 -21.73
N GLY A 9 -22.81 32.58 -21.57
CA GLY A 9 -21.55 32.05 -21.04
C GLY A 9 -21.70 31.63 -19.59
N ARG A 10 -21.52 30.34 -19.33
CA ARG A 10 -21.35 29.75 -18.00
C ARG A 10 -20.08 30.34 -17.38
N GLN A 11 -20.19 31.15 -16.33
CA GLN A 11 -19.03 31.57 -15.55
C GLN A 11 -18.37 30.34 -14.94
N VAL A 12 -17.21 29.98 -15.47
CA VAL A 12 -16.30 29.03 -14.82
C VAL A 12 -15.54 29.83 -13.76
N SER A 13 -15.87 29.60 -12.50
CA SER A 13 -15.07 30.09 -11.37
C SER A 13 -13.62 29.59 -11.54
N PRO A 14 -12.60 30.46 -11.42
CA PRO A 14 -11.21 30.04 -11.58
C PRO A 14 -10.86 28.99 -10.53
N SER A 15 -10.19 27.93 -10.96
CA SER A 15 -9.61 26.94 -10.06
C SER A 15 -8.76 27.63 -8.99
N PRO A 16 -8.85 27.22 -7.71
CA PRO A 16 -8.02 27.79 -6.67
C PRO A 16 -6.54 27.59 -7.03
N ALA A 17 -5.72 28.61 -6.76
CA ALA A 17 -4.28 28.55 -6.92
C ALA A 17 -3.70 27.34 -6.15
N PRO A 18 -2.61 26.71 -6.65
CA PRO A 18 -2.02 25.56 -5.97
C PRO A 18 -1.57 25.97 -4.56
N SER A 19 -2.10 25.25 -3.56
CA SER A 19 -1.75 25.44 -2.16
C SER A 19 -0.26 25.25 -1.95
N THR A 20 0.38 26.16 -1.23
CA THR A 20 1.77 26.08 -0.74
C THR A 20 1.98 25.01 0.35
N GLY A 21 1.13 23.98 0.39
CA GLY A 21 1.18 22.89 1.36
C GLY A 21 2.02 21.71 0.85
N LYS A 22 2.67 20.99 1.78
CA LYS A 22 3.31 19.69 1.49
C LYS A 22 2.30 18.75 0.81
N HIS A 23 2.78 17.94 -0.14
CA HIS A 23 1.94 16.96 -0.83
C HIS A 23 1.37 15.95 0.18
N PRO A 24 0.08 15.54 0.10
CA PRO A 24 -0.51 14.62 1.09
C PRO A 24 0.22 13.27 1.23
N CYS A 25 0.94 12.81 0.19
CA CYS A 25 1.87 11.67 0.30
C CYS A 25 3.12 11.95 1.14
N LEU A 26 3.22 13.07 1.86
CA LEU A 26 4.35 13.44 2.73
C LEU A 26 3.90 13.72 4.17
N ASP A 27 2.62 13.54 4.48
CA ASP A 27 2.11 13.71 5.83
C ASP A 27 2.67 12.62 6.76
N ASN A 28 3.11 13.03 7.96
CA ASN A 28 3.67 12.17 9.02
C ASN A 28 4.82 11.23 8.55
N SER A 29 5.68 11.69 7.64
CA SER A 29 6.83 10.91 7.16
C SER A 29 7.73 10.45 8.33
N PRO A 30 8.00 9.14 8.47
CA PRO A 30 8.95 8.63 9.46
C PRO A 30 10.40 8.91 9.06
N ASN A 31 11.27 9.00 10.07
CA ASN A 31 12.71 9.07 9.87
C ASN A 31 13.27 7.66 9.57
N MET A 32 13.62 7.39 8.31
CA MET A 32 13.97 6.05 7.81
C MET A 32 15.36 5.55 8.26
N THR A 33 16.24 6.44 8.72
CA THR A 33 17.60 6.08 9.18
C THR A 33 17.69 5.88 10.68
N GLU A 34 16.60 6.16 11.40
CA GLU A 34 16.55 5.99 12.84
C GLU A 34 16.33 4.52 13.15
N LYS A 35 17.36 3.84 13.69
CA LYS A 35 17.15 2.61 14.46
C LYS A 35 16.30 2.98 15.66
N THR A 36 14.98 2.92 15.50
CA THR A 36 14.03 3.34 16.53
C THR A 36 14.10 2.47 17.80
N GLY A 37 14.82 1.34 17.75
CA GLY A 37 14.83 0.34 18.81
C GLY A 37 13.48 -0.39 18.85
N GLY A 38 13.51 -1.72 18.87
CA GLY A 38 12.27 -2.53 18.94
C GLY A 38 11.77 -3.11 17.61
N GLU A 39 12.61 -3.13 16.57
CA GLU A 39 12.36 -3.96 15.38
C GLU A 39 12.49 -5.45 15.75
N ALA A 40 11.53 -6.28 15.36
CA ALA A 40 11.56 -7.71 15.66
C ALA A 40 12.28 -8.54 14.58
N GLY A 41 12.26 -8.05 13.34
CA GLY A 41 12.92 -8.65 12.18
C GLY A 41 14.37 -8.23 11.94
N GLU A 42 14.86 -8.59 10.76
CA GLU A 42 16.23 -8.33 10.30
C GLU A 42 16.27 -7.85 8.84
N VAL A 43 17.40 -7.26 8.42
CA VAL A 43 17.64 -6.86 7.04
C VAL A 43 18.44 -7.94 6.33
N VAL A 44 17.96 -8.36 5.16
CA VAL A 44 18.61 -9.29 4.24
C VAL A 44 18.99 -8.52 2.98
N HIS A 45 20.28 -8.41 2.72
CA HIS A 45 20.81 -7.58 1.61
C HIS A 45 20.63 -8.17 0.21
N ASP A 46 20.43 -9.49 0.11
CA ASP A 46 20.12 -10.16 -1.15
C ASP A 46 19.00 -11.17 -0.93
N TYR A 47 17.77 -10.69 -1.07
CA TYR A 47 16.57 -11.50 -1.08
C TYR A 47 15.94 -11.40 -2.46
N GLY A 48 16.35 -12.28 -3.38
CA GLY A 48 15.89 -12.24 -4.76
C GLY A 48 16.38 -11.03 -5.54
N GLY A 49 17.59 -10.53 -5.23
CA GLY A 49 18.18 -9.36 -5.87
C GLY A 49 17.76 -8.01 -5.27
N LEU A 50 17.04 -8.01 -4.15
CA LEU A 50 16.64 -6.81 -3.42
C LEU A 50 17.10 -6.88 -1.96
N GLU A 51 17.43 -5.72 -1.40
CA GLU A 51 17.48 -5.58 0.06
C GLU A 51 16.05 -5.67 0.59
N CYS A 52 15.84 -6.49 1.61
CA CYS A 52 14.53 -6.69 2.23
C CYS A 52 14.65 -6.66 3.75
N TYR A 53 13.68 -6.03 4.40
CA TYR A 53 13.41 -6.30 5.81
C TYR A 53 12.50 -7.51 5.93
N VAL A 54 12.86 -8.48 6.77
CA VAL A 54 12.08 -9.71 6.97
C VAL A 54 11.75 -9.90 8.44
N THR A 55 10.54 -10.35 8.73
CA THR A 55 10.06 -10.55 10.11
C THR A 55 9.02 -11.66 10.17
N GLY A 56 8.81 -12.22 11.37
CA GLY A 56 7.85 -13.30 11.60
C GLY A 56 8.38 -14.71 11.33
N SER A 57 7.53 -15.69 11.63
CA SER A 57 7.89 -17.11 11.56
C SER A 57 7.53 -17.73 10.21
N ARG A 58 8.47 -18.46 9.62
CA ARG A 58 8.26 -19.26 8.40
C ARG A 58 7.39 -20.52 8.63
N ARG A 59 7.12 -20.89 9.90
CA ARG A 59 6.49 -22.18 10.25
C ARG A 59 5.08 -22.35 9.72
N SER A 60 4.31 -21.27 9.57
CA SER A 60 2.96 -21.35 9.01
C SER A 60 2.95 -21.65 7.51
N GLY A 61 4.09 -21.50 6.84
CA GLY A 61 4.20 -21.60 5.38
C GLY A 61 3.44 -20.48 4.64
N ARG A 62 3.03 -19.42 5.33
CA ARG A 62 2.29 -18.28 4.77
C ARG A 62 3.19 -17.07 4.77
N ALA A 63 3.35 -16.45 3.60
CA ALA A 63 4.12 -15.23 3.48
C ALA A 63 3.31 -14.07 2.89
N ILE A 64 3.64 -12.86 3.32
CA ILE A 64 3.15 -11.61 2.75
C ILE A 64 4.36 -10.79 2.30
N ILE A 65 4.39 -10.42 1.03
CA ILE A 65 5.26 -9.33 0.57
C ILE A 65 4.50 -8.03 0.83
N LEU A 66 4.98 -7.23 1.76
CA LEU A 66 4.40 -5.94 2.07
C LEU A 66 5.12 -4.86 1.25
N VAL A 67 4.52 -4.50 0.13
CA VAL A 67 4.92 -3.37 -0.71
C VAL A 67 4.25 -2.14 -0.12
N SER A 68 4.99 -1.13 0.33
CA SER A 68 4.35 0.18 0.54
C SER A 68 4.94 1.24 -0.34
N ASP A 69 4.20 2.34 -0.40
CA ASP A 69 4.71 3.60 -0.86
C ASP A 69 5.95 4.00 -0.05
N TYR A 70 6.54 5.13 -0.41
CA TYR A 70 7.87 5.67 -0.12
C TYR A 70 8.35 5.65 1.35
N TYR A 71 7.53 5.15 2.29
CA TYR A 71 7.80 5.03 3.71
C TYR A 71 7.09 3.80 4.35
N VAL A 72 7.68 2.60 4.27
CA VAL A 72 7.24 1.47 5.12
C VAL A 72 7.84 1.63 6.52
N LYS A 73 6.99 1.73 7.56
CA LYS A 73 7.45 1.51 8.94
C LYS A 73 7.64 0.00 9.16
N ARG A 74 8.87 -0.45 9.44
CA ARG A 74 9.17 -1.85 9.83
C ARG A 74 8.24 -2.38 10.93
N GLN A 75 7.78 -1.50 11.81
CA GLN A 75 6.78 -1.78 12.85
C GLN A 75 5.43 -2.30 12.30
N ILE A 76 5.00 -1.86 11.11
CA ILE A 76 3.79 -2.39 10.47
C ILE A 76 4.03 -3.85 10.06
N ALA A 77 5.18 -4.14 9.47
CA ALA A 77 5.57 -5.50 9.13
C ALA A 77 5.63 -6.40 10.37
N ASP A 78 6.17 -5.90 11.49
CA ASP A 78 6.20 -6.63 12.77
C ASP A 78 4.79 -6.92 13.30
N LYS A 79 3.85 -5.95 13.21
CA LYS A 79 2.45 -6.16 13.59
C LYS A 79 1.73 -7.17 12.68
N VAL A 80 2.04 -7.20 11.39
CA VAL A 80 1.51 -8.20 10.45
C VAL A 80 2.11 -9.57 10.74
N ALA A 81 3.41 -9.65 11.00
CA ALA A 81 4.08 -10.90 11.38
C ALA A 81 3.54 -11.48 12.68
N TYR A 82 3.17 -10.65 13.65
CA TYR A 82 2.48 -11.08 14.87
C TYR A 82 1.15 -11.79 14.59
N SER A 83 0.55 -11.56 13.41
CA SER A 83 -0.67 -12.25 12.96
C SER A 83 -0.39 -13.63 12.31
N GLY A 84 0.85 -14.14 12.40
CA GLY A 84 1.20 -15.51 11.98
C GLY A 84 1.77 -15.64 10.57
N TYR A 85 2.19 -14.54 9.95
CA TYR A 85 2.82 -14.51 8.63
C TYR A 85 4.33 -14.36 8.71
N TYR A 86 5.03 -14.89 7.72
CA TYR A 86 6.35 -14.41 7.37
C TYR A 86 6.21 -13.18 6.47
N VAL A 87 6.77 -12.05 6.87
CA VAL A 87 6.59 -10.78 6.15
C VAL A 87 7.91 -10.36 5.51
N VAL A 88 7.87 -10.01 4.24
CA VAL A 88 8.99 -9.48 3.46
C VAL A 88 8.65 -8.08 2.99
N VAL A 89 9.47 -7.10 3.37
CA VAL A 89 9.36 -5.71 2.94
C VAL A 89 10.54 -5.38 2.04
N PRO A 90 10.38 -5.33 0.71
CA PRO A 90 11.47 -4.93 -0.17
C PRO A 90 11.78 -3.44 -0.06
N ASP A 91 13.07 -3.10 -0.07
CA ASP A 91 13.52 -1.73 -0.34
C ASP A 91 13.40 -1.45 -1.85
N LEU A 92 12.28 -0.86 -2.24
CA LEU A 92 12.00 -0.48 -3.62
C LEU A 92 12.58 0.91 -3.97
N LEU A 93 13.19 1.59 -2.99
CA LEU A 93 13.80 2.92 -3.16
C LEU A 93 15.32 2.85 -3.26
N TYR A 94 15.93 1.68 -3.04
CA TYR A 94 17.39 1.50 -3.13
C TYR A 94 18.18 2.46 -2.24
N GLY A 95 17.65 2.73 -1.05
CA GLY A 95 18.22 3.70 -0.13
C GLY A 95 18.12 5.18 -0.57
N ASP A 96 17.29 5.53 -1.55
CA ASP A 96 17.01 6.90 -1.99
C ASP A 96 15.61 7.38 -1.53
N PRO A 97 15.36 7.54 -0.21
CA PRO A 97 14.08 8.03 0.29
C PRO A 97 13.82 9.46 -0.19
N TYR A 98 12.54 9.82 -0.36
CA TYR A 98 12.20 11.20 -0.67
C TYR A 98 12.65 12.14 0.46
N THR A 99 13.29 13.23 0.07
CA THR A 99 13.69 14.34 0.95
C THR A 99 12.98 15.60 0.49
N ASP A 100 12.70 16.53 1.42
CA ASP A 100 12.10 17.84 1.11
C ASP A 100 13.10 18.78 0.38
N ASP A 101 14.00 18.24 -0.44
CA ASP A 101 14.97 19.01 -1.22
C ASP A 101 14.24 19.82 -2.30
N PRO A 102 14.30 21.17 -2.25
CA PRO A 102 13.69 22.02 -3.27
C PRO A 102 14.24 21.76 -4.69
N ALA A 103 15.45 21.22 -4.82
CA ALA A 103 16.08 20.90 -6.10
C ALA A 103 15.51 19.62 -6.75
N ARG A 104 14.90 18.73 -5.96
CA ARG A 104 14.28 17.49 -6.44
C ARG A 104 12.84 17.39 -5.91
N PRO A 105 11.89 18.14 -6.51
CA PRO A 105 10.50 18.10 -6.08
C PRO A 105 9.91 16.70 -6.21
N PHE A 106 8.87 16.41 -5.42
CA PHE A 106 8.24 15.09 -5.32
C PHE A 106 7.99 14.42 -6.68
N TRP A 107 7.43 15.14 -7.65
CA TRP A 107 7.15 14.60 -8.98
C TRP A 107 8.40 14.18 -9.77
N VAL A 108 9.54 14.82 -9.55
CA VAL A 108 10.81 14.42 -10.18
C VAL A 108 11.36 13.17 -9.50
N TRP A 109 11.25 13.11 -8.17
CA TRP A 109 11.66 11.94 -7.41
C TRP A 109 10.80 10.71 -7.71
N ILE A 110 9.49 10.88 -7.90
CA ILE A 110 8.54 9.80 -8.19
C ILE A 110 8.80 9.12 -9.53
N MET A 111 9.17 9.90 -10.54
CA MET A 111 9.47 9.39 -11.88
C MET A 111 10.71 8.50 -11.89
N ALA A 112 11.62 8.68 -10.91
CA ALA A 112 12.78 7.82 -10.72
C ALA A 112 12.47 6.54 -9.92
N HIS A 113 11.30 6.45 -9.29
CA HIS A 113 10.86 5.32 -8.46
C HIS A 113 9.44 4.91 -8.85
N SER A 114 9.23 4.64 -10.14
CA SER A 114 7.89 4.39 -10.68
C SER A 114 7.23 3.17 -10.02
N PRO A 115 5.93 3.22 -9.69
CA PRO A 115 5.19 2.08 -9.18
C PRO A 115 5.24 0.84 -10.09
N GLU A 116 5.34 1.04 -11.41
CA GLU A 116 5.45 -0.03 -12.40
C GLU A 116 6.77 -0.79 -12.25
N GLU A 117 7.88 -0.05 -12.12
CA GLU A 117 9.19 -0.63 -11.88
C GLU A 117 9.24 -1.37 -10.53
N ALA A 118 8.63 -0.78 -9.49
CA ALA A 118 8.48 -1.40 -8.18
C ALA A 118 7.70 -2.74 -8.26
N ALA A 119 6.63 -2.81 -9.05
CA ALA A 119 5.86 -4.02 -9.27
C ALA A 119 6.68 -5.10 -9.99
N GLU A 120 7.40 -4.75 -11.06
CA GLU A 120 8.26 -5.69 -11.79
C GLU A 120 9.35 -6.28 -10.89
N LYS A 121 10.00 -5.44 -10.09
CA LYS A 121 11.08 -5.84 -9.16
C LYS A 121 10.60 -6.71 -8.01
N THR A 122 9.31 -6.66 -7.67
CA THR A 122 8.74 -7.49 -6.60
C THR A 122 8.46 -8.94 -7.06
N LYS A 123 8.31 -9.19 -8.36
CA LYS A 123 7.98 -10.53 -8.90
C LYS A 123 8.96 -11.64 -8.50
N PRO A 124 10.30 -11.45 -8.52
CA PRO A 124 11.26 -12.47 -8.12
C PRO A 124 11.09 -12.93 -6.66
N LEU A 125 10.60 -12.05 -5.77
CA LEU A 125 10.42 -12.39 -4.35
C LEU A 125 9.38 -13.50 -4.17
N ILE A 126 8.34 -13.51 -5.00
CA ILE A 126 7.33 -14.59 -4.99
C ILE A 126 7.99 -15.93 -5.32
N ALA A 127 8.92 -15.95 -6.28
CA ALA A 127 9.63 -17.17 -6.65
C ALA A 127 10.59 -17.64 -5.55
N VAL A 128 11.31 -16.71 -4.90
CA VAL A 128 12.17 -17.00 -3.75
C VAL A 128 11.36 -17.60 -2.61
N LEU A 129 10.26 -16.97 -2.21
CA LEU A 129 9.40 -17.46 -1.12
C LEU A 129 8.87 -18.87 -1.39
N LYS A 130 8.43 -19.14 -2.63
CA LYS A 130 7.99 -20.48 -3.03
C LYS A 130 9.12 -21.52 -2.95
N LYS A 131 10.32 -21.15 -3.41
CA LYS A 131 11.51 -22.02 -3.33
C LYS A 131 11.92 -22.31 -1.89
N GLU A 132 11.71 -21.35 -1.00
CA GLU A 132 11.93 -21.48 0.46
C GLU A 132 10.80 -22.26 1.17
N GLY A 133 9.84 -22.81 0.44
CA GLY A 133 8.80 -23.70 0.98
C GLY A 133 7.56 -22.99 1.49
N MET A 134 7.34 -21.70 1.16
CA MET A 134 6.08 -21.04 1.46
C MET A 134 4.95 -21.66 0.62
N SER A 135 3.96 -22.21 1.32
CA SER A 135 2.74 -22.80 0.76
C SER A 135 1.80 -21.77 0.14
N SER A 136 1.79 -20.54 0.68
CA SER A 136 1.00 -19.42 0.16
C SER A 136 1.78 -18.12 0.28
N VAL A 137 1.66 -17.27 -0.75
CA VAL A 137 2.31 -15.96 -0.83
C VAL A 137 1.27 -14.94 -1.27
N GLY A 138 0.98 -13.97 -0.41
CA GLY A 138 0.22 -12.77 -0.73
C GLY A 138 1.13 -11.58 -0.98
N VAL A 139 0.59 -10.56 -1.63
CA VAL A 139 1.22 -9.24 -1.74
C VAL A 139 0.23 -8.24 -1.16
N GLY A 140 0.65 -7.50 -0.14
CA GLY A 140 -0.11 -6.40 0.45
C GLY A 140 0.56 -5.09 0.11
N GLY A 141 -0.20 -4.09 -0.32
CA GLY A 141 0.35 -2.81 -0.74
C GLY A 141 -0.55 -2.02 -1.67
N TYR A 142 -0.18 -0.78 -1.96
CA TYR A 142 -0.87 0.07 -2.92
C TYR A 142 -0.61 -0.46 -4.34
N CYS A 143 -1.63 -1.09 -4.94
CA CYS A 143 -1.47 -1.96 -6.11
C CYS A 143 -1.68 -1.22 -7.43
N TRP A 144 -0.73 -1.40 -8.36
CA TRP A 144 -0.92 -1.24 -9.81
C TRP A 144 -0.40 -2.52 -10.48
N GLY A 145 -1.29 -3.47 -10.76
CA GLY A 145 -0.92 -4.78 -11.30
C GLY A 145 -2.10 -5.54 -11.91
N GLU A 146 -1.83 -6.62 -12.66
CA GLU A 146 -2.88 -7.43 -13.28
C GLU A 146 -3.86 -8.02 -12.25
N VAL A 147 -5.16 -7.75 -12.43
CA VAL A 147 -6.25 -8.24 -11.57
C VAL A 147 -6.57 -9.71 -11.88
N LYS A 148 -5.77 -10.63 -11.33
CA LYS A 148 -5.95 -12.09 -11.44
C LYS A 148 -6.13 -12.79 -10.09
N ARG A 149 -6.14 -12.03 -9.00
CA ARG A 149 -6.15 -12.50 -7.60
C ARG A 149 -7.15 -11.66 -6.80
N PRO A 150 -7.74 -12.21 -5.71
CA PRO A 150 -8.63 -11.46 -4.84
C PRO A 150 -8.06 -10.10 -4.43
N ILE A 151 -8.85 -9.04 -4.52
CA ILE A 151 -8.42 -7.66 -4.28
C ILE A 151 -9.20 -7.03 -3.14
N GLU A 152 -8.49 -6.46 -2.18
CA GLU A 152 -9.06 -5.54 -1.19
C GLU A 152 -8.64 -4.10 -1.52
N ILE A 153 -9.58 -3.15 -1.45
CA ILE A 153 -9.33 -1.71 -1.56
C ILE A 153 -9.89 -1.00 -0.33
N LEU A 154 -9.01 -0.41 0.47
CA LEU A 154 -9.37 0.38 1.66
C LEU A 154 -9.09 1.87 1.39
N GLY A 155 -10.14 2.65 1.15
CA GLY A 155 -10.06 4.07 0.80
C GLY A 155 -10.40 5.00 1.97
N GLY A 156 -9.86 6.22 1.97
CA GLY A 156 -10.21 7.26 2.94
C GLY A 156 -11.24 8.25 2.42
N GLU A 157 -12.27 8.60 3.20
CA GLU A 157 -13.30 9.57 2.80
C GLU A 157 -12.71 10.95 2.47
N ARG A 158 -11.65 11.37 3.17
CA ARG A 158 -10.99 12.66 3.00
C ARG A 158 -9.71 12.58 2.15
N ASP A 159 -9.51 11.48 1.44
CA ASP A 159 -8.40 11.35 0.52
C ASP A 159 -8.62 12.26 -0.70
N THR A 160 -7.73 13.23 -0.89
CA THR A 160 -7.78 14.17 -2.02
C THR A 160 -7.02 13.66 -3.25
N ILE A 161 -6.20 12.62 -3.10
CA ILE A 161 -5.40 12.00 -4.17
C ILE A 161 -6.19 10.85 -4.80
N THR A 162 -6.80 10.00 -3.99
CA THR A 162 -7.67 8.91 -4.41
C THR A 162 -9.02 9.04 -3.72
N PRO A 163 -9.83 10.05 -4.09
CA PRO A 163 -11.11 10.30 -3.44
C PRO A 163 -12.08 9.13 -3.64
N PRO A 164 -13.14 9.02 -2.81
CA PRO A 164 -14.10 7.91 -2.88
C PRO A 164 -14.68 7.67 -4.28
N LEU A 165 -14.84 8.73 -5.08
CA LEU A 165 -15.27 8.60 -6.47
C LEU A 165 -14.33 7.71 -7.31
N VAL A 166 -13.01 7.88 -7.14
CA VAL A 166 -12.01 7.06 -7.85
C VAL A 166 -12.01 5.63 -7.29
N VAL A 167 -12.16 5.47 -5.97
CA VAL A 167 -12.27 4.14 -5.35
C VAL A 167 -13.48 3.37 -5.91
N HIS A 168 -14.64 4.02 -6.02
CA HIS A 168 -15.83 3.41 -6.62
C HIS A 168 -15.68 3.15 -8.12
N GLN A 169 -14.84 3.91 -8.84
CA GLN A 169 -14.50 3.56 -10.23
C GLN A 169 -13.70 2.25 -10.30
N PHE A 170 -12.80 2.01 -9.35
CA PHE A 170 -12.09 0.73 -9.25
C PHE A 170 -13.04 -0.41 -8.87
N GLU A 171 -13.91 -0.20 -7.87
CA GLU A 171 -14.95 -1.15 -7.50
C GLU A 171 -15.80 -1.53 -8.71
N HIS A 172 -16.29 -0.55 -9.46
CA HIS A 172 -17.07 -0.79 -10.66
C HIS A 172 -16.30 -1.59 -11.73
N ALA A 173 -15.00 -1.32 -11.90
CA ALA A 173 -14.15 -2.08 -12.82
C ALA A 173 -13.94 -3.53 -12.35
N LEU A 174 -13.86 -3.76 -11.04
CA LEU A 174 -13.77 -5.09 -10.42
C LEU A 174 -15.09 -5.85 -10.52
N ASP A 175 -16.23 -5.19 -10.38
CA ASP A 175 -17.57 -5.77 -10.60
C ASP A 175 -17.73 -6.33 -12.01
N GLN A 176 -17.09 -5.71 -13.02
CA GLN A 176 -17.10 -6.23 -14.39
C GLN A 176 -16.22 -7.48 -14.56
N ASN A 177 -15.40 -7.84 -13.57
CA ASN A 177 -14.52 -8.99 -13.59
C ASN A 177 -15.06 -10.10 -12.67
N ASN A 178 -15.96 -10.94 -13.20
CA ASN A 178 -16.57 -12.06 -12.48
C ASN A 178 -15.61 -13.21 -12.07
N ARG A 179 -14.30 -13.04 -12.27
CA ARG A 179 -13.27 -14.05 -11.98
C ARG A 179 -12.49 -13.77 -10.71
N VAL A 180 -12.71 -12.61 -10.09
CA VAL A 180 -11.91 -12.13 -8.97
C VAL A 180 -12.84 -11.60 -7.88
N ASP A 181 -12.76 -12.24 -6.72
CA ASP A 181 -13.40 -11.73 -5.52
C ASP A 181 -12.78 -10.39 -5.13
N HIS A 182 -13.59 -9.46 -4.67
CA HIS A 182 -13.08 -8.17 -4.23
C HIS A 182 -13.86 -7.62 -3.04
N PHE A 183 -13.18 -6.79 -2.26
CA PHE A 183 -13.75 -6.07 -1.13
C PHE A 183 -13.32 -4.61 -1.19
N VAL A 184 -14.28 -3.70 -1.04
CA VAL A 184 -14.03 -2.26 -1.04
C VAL A 184 -14.66 -1.63 0.19
N LYS A 185 -13.89 -0.81 0.92
CA LYS A 185 -14.36 -0.08 2.11
C LYS A 185 -13.82 1.34 2.13
N ILE A 186 -14.72 2.29 2.36
CA ILE A 186 -14.37 3.70 2.61
C ILE A 186 -14.41 3.97 4.11
N PHE A 187 -13.29 4.44 4.67
CA PHE A 187 -13.18 4.82 6.07
C PHE A 187 -13.61 6.28 6.27
N PRO A 188 -14.66 6.54 7.07
CA PRO A 188 -15.14 7.89 7.33
C PRO A 188 -14.06 8.75 7.97
N LYS A 189 -13.96 10.01 7.55
CA LYS A 189 -12.99 11.03 8.00
C LYS A 189 -11.51 10.66 7.81
N ALA A 190 -11.19 9.50 7.25
CA ALA A 190 -9.82 9.06 7.06
C ALA A 190 -9.15 9.85 5.92
N PRO A 191 -7.96 10.42 6.14
CA PRO A 191 -7.20 11.11 5.10
C PRO A 191 -6.45 10.10 4.19
N HIS A 192 -5.71 10.64 3.22
CA HIS A 192 -4.74 9.85 2.47
C HIS A 192 -3.73 9.16 3.41
N ALA A 193 -3.28 7.96 3.04
CA ALA A 193 -2.31 7.15 3.78
C ALA A 193 -2.64 6.87 5.26
N PHE A 194 -3.92 6.94 5.65
CA PHE A 194 -4.35 6.80 7.05
C PHE A 194 -3.90 5.50 7.73
N ALA A 195 -3.80 4.39 6.99
CA ALA A 195 -3.39 3.10 7.56
C ALA A 195 -1.87 3.01 7.84
N CYS A 196 -1.05 3.75 7.10
CA CYS A 196 0.41 3.66 7.16
C CYS A 196 1.06 4.82 7.92
N ARG A 197 0.44 6.01 7.85
CA ARG A 197 1.03 7.29 8.29
C ARG A 197 0.15 8.04 9.28
N TYR A 198 -0.64 7.31 10.06
CA TYR A 198 -1.42 7.92 11.13
C TYR A 198 -0.53 8.54 12.20
N ASN A 199 -1.01 9.64 12.78
CA ASN A 199 -0.43 10.22 13.98
C ASN A 199 -0.70 9.28 15.17
N ALA A 200 0.34 8.67 15.73
CA ALA A 200 0.21 7.73 16.84
C ALA A 200 -0.29 8.39 18.15
N SER A 201 -0.29 9.72 18.23
CA SER A 201 -0.87 10.47 19.36
C SER A 201 -2.35 10.81 19.17
N ASP A 202 -2.92 10.58 17.98
CA ASP A 202 -4.33 10.78 17.70
C ASP A 202 -5.10 9.45 17.84
N PRO A 203 -5.95 9.29 18.88
CA PRO A 203 -6.70 8.06 19.10
C PRO A 203 -7.63 7.68 17.95
N PHE A 204 -8.17 8.68 17.22
CA PHE A 204 -8.98 8.41 16.05
C PHE A 204 -8.12 7.78 14.95
N ALA A 205 -6.99 8.41 14.63
CA ALA A 205 -6.09 7.93 13.58
C ALA A 205 -5.51 6.53 13.90
N VAL A 206 -5.16 6.28 15.17
CA VAL A 206 -4.73 4.95 15.65
C VAL A 206 -5.83 3.91 15.42
N LYS A 207 -7.05 4.17 15.90
CA LYS A 207 -8.16 3.23 15.78
C LYS A 207 -8.49 2.91 14.32
N THR A 208 -8.55 3.94 13.47
CA THR A 208 -8.85 3.77 12.04
C THR A 208 -7.76 2.96 11.33
N ALA A 209 -6.49 3.20 11.65
CA ALA A 209 -5.38 2.42 11.08
C ALA A 209 -5.38 0.96 11.57
N GLU A 210 -5.71 0.72 12.85
CA GLU A 210 -5.83 -0.62 13.41
C GLU A 210 -6.99 -1.41 12.79
N GLU A 211 -8.12 -0.75 12.53
CA GLU A 211 -9.26 -1.34 11.84
C GLU A 211 -8.90 -1.72 10.40
N ALA A 212 -8.29 -0.82 9.61
CA ALA A 212 -7.85 -1.15 8.26
C ALA A 212 -6.81 -2.29 8.24
N ARG A 213 -5.91 -2.35 9.22
CA ARG A 213 -4.98 -3.47 9.36
C ARG A 213 -5.70 -4.77 9.70
N ALA A 214 -6.75 -4.72 10.53
CA ALA A 214 -7.54 -5.90 10.87
C ALA A 214 -8.30 -6.44 9.65
N ASP A 215 -8.94 -5.55 8.88
CA ASP A 215 -9.60 -5.90 7.61
C ASP A 215 -8.61 -6.58 6.65
N MET A 216 -7.42 -6.00 6.48
CA MET A 216 -6.35 -6.57 5.64
C MET A 216 -5.90 -7.96 6.09
N VAL A 217 -5.69 -8.17 7.40
CA VAL A 217 -5.33 -9.48 7.94
C VAL A 217 -6.45 -10.48 7.71
N GLN A 218 -7.71 -10.09 7.93
CA GLN A 218 -8.86 -10.94 7.69
C GLN A 218 -8.96 -11.37 6.21
N TRP A 219 -8.73 -10.44 5.29
CA TRP A 219 -8.68 -10.73 3.84
C TRP A 219 -7.59 -11.75 3.52
N PHE A 220 -6.38 -11.57 4.07
CA PHE A 220 -5.31 -12.55 3.89
C PHE A 220 -5.59 -13.89 4.57
N ASP A 221 -6.31 -13.92 5.69
CA ASP A 221 -6.74 -15.16 6.35
C ASP A 221 -7.72 -15.96 5.52
N GLU A 222 -8.63 -15.28 4.84
CA GLU A 222 -9.58 -15.91 3.92
C GLU A 222 -8.88 -16.57 2.72
N TYR A 223 -7.91 -15.88 2.10
CA TYR A 223 -7.34 -16.31 0.82
C TYR A 223 -5.97 -16.98 0.89
N LEU A 224 -5.19 -16.79 1.97
CA LEU A 224 -3.89 -17.43 2.16
C LEU A 224 -3.98 -18.58 3.17
N LYS A 225 -4.91 -19.52 2.96
CA LYS A 225 -5.09 -20.67 3.87
C LYS A 225 -3.81 -21.50 3.98
N GLN A 226 -3.59 -22.09 5.16
CA GLN A 226 -2.53 -23.08 5.34
C GLN A 226 -2.89 -24.32 4.51
N HIS A 227 -2.02 -24.73 3.61
CA HIS A 227 -2.14 -26.05 3.00
C HIS A 227 -1.35 -27.04 3.86
N GLY A 228 -2.04 -27.71 4.78
CA GLY A 228 -1.44 -28.79 5.58
C GLY A 228 -2.04 -29.02 6.96
N GLU A 229 -3.34 -29.30 7.06
CA GLU A 229 -3.79 -30.18 8.14
C GLU A 229 -3.74 -31.61 7.61
N PHE A 230 -2.72 -32.37 8.02
CA PHE A 230 -2.81 -33.82 7.98
C PHE A 230 -3.99 -34.22 8.88
N GLN A 231 -5.12 -34.56 8.29
CA GLN A 231 -6.12 -35.34 9.01
C GLN A 231 -5.48 -36.69 9.30
N LEU A 232 -5.10 -36.90 10.57
CA LEU A 232 -4.85 -38.23 11.09
C LEU A 232 -6.17 -39.01 10.95
N GLN A 233 -6.18 -39.94 10.00
CA GLN A 233 -7.18 -41.02 9.95
C GLN A 233 -6.97 -41.97 11.13
#